data_AF-A0A0M9Y8T3-F1
#
_entry.id   AF-A0A0M9Y8T3-F1
#
_cell.length_a   1.000
_cell.length_b   1.000
_cell.length_c   1.000
_cell.angle_alpha   90.00
_cell.angle_beta   90.00
_cell.angle_gamma   90.00
#
_symmetry.space_group_name_H-M   'P 1'
#
loop_
_entity.id
_entity.type
_entity.pdbx_description
1 polymer ?
#
loop_
_entity_poly.entity_id
_entity_poly.type
_entity_poly.pdbx_seq_one_letter_code
_entity_poly.pdbx_strand_id
1 'polypeptide(L)'
;MKRHLVCASAVLMAALTGCGIGTTGPAAAGPPASGLREPGSVAAYAQLYFVSPFGVQAVARRVSSPAGPQQALDLLLAGPDAAERARGLITEVPPMPGRPTATAGSGAVDLYLPVPVAKMNGGGLGVTQLVCTAANAEVPGGRQPPAVDVRVHEAGTPGIWTVRCNAAGNVLPVPNPSEAGP
;
A
#
# COMPACT_ATOMS: atom_id res chain seq x y z
N MET A 1 15.49 74.02 24.40
CA MET A 1 15.15 72.87 25.27
C MET A 1 14.12 71.87 24.71
N LYS A 2 13.33 72.18 23.66
CA LYS A 2 12.33 71.25 23.06
C LYS A 2 12.85 70.32 21.94
N ARG A 3 14.04 70.59 21.37
CA ARG A 3 14.59 69.83 20.24
C ARG A 3 15.34 68.55 20.65
N HIS A 4 15.84 68.50 21.89
CA HIS A 4 16.55 67.32 22.41
C HIS A 4 15.60 66.20 22.87
N LEU A 5 14.34 66.53 23.23
CA LEU A 5 13.35 65.54 23.65
C LEU A 5 12.80 64.69 22.49
N VAL A 6 12.81 65.21 21.26
CA VAL A 6 12.26 64.50 20.08
C VAL A 6 13.21 63.43 19.57
N CYS A 7 14.53 63.66 19.63
CA CYS A 7 15.52 62.67 19.19
C CYS A 7 15.61 61.48 20.17
N ALA A 8 15.40 61.71 21.46
CA ALA A 8 15.45 60.64 22.47
C ALA A 8 14.27 59.65 22.34
N SER A 9 13.10 60.13 21.92
CA SER A 9 11.89 59.31 21.80
C SER A 9 11.85 58.48 20.50
N ALA A 10 12.50 58.95 19.42
CA ALA A 10 12.60 58.19 18.16
C ALA A 10 13.56 56.99 18.27
N VAL A 11 14.64 57.10 19.05
CA VAL A 11 15.63 56.01 19.23
C VAL A 11 15.05 54.88 20.09
N LEU A 12 14.19 55.21 21.07
CA LEU A 12 13.63 54.21 21.98
C LEU A 12 12.58 53.31 21.30
N MET A 13 11.87 53.78 20.26
CA MET A 13 10.90 52.97 19.51
C MET A 13 11.55 52.00 18.50
N ALA A 14 12.76 52.27 18.02
CA ALA A 14 13.45 51.39 17.08
C ALA A 14 14.03 50.12 17.73
N ALA A 15 14.15 50.10 19.06
CA ALA A 15 14.71 48.96 19.81
C ALA A 15 13.69 47.84 20.11
N LEU A 16 12.38 48.07 19.88
CA LEU A 16 11.32 47.11 20.24
C LEU A 16 10.81 46.25 19.07
N THR A 17 11.28 46.42 17.84
CA THR A 17 10.83 45.61 16.68
C THR A 17 11.77 44.47 16.30
N GLY A 18 12.83 44.22 17.07
CA GLY A 18 13.72 43.08 16.87
C GLY A 18 13.31 41.90 17.75
N CYS A 19 12.53 40.95 17.22
CA CYS A 19 12.54 39.59 17.77
C CYS A 19 13.95 39.04 17.53
N GLY A 20 14.81 39.10 18.54
CA GLY A 20 16.14 38.52 18.51
C GLY A 20 16.05 37.01 18.32
N ILE A 21 15.97 36.56 17.07
CA ILE A 21 16.28 35.18 16.74
C ILE A 21 17.79 35.04 16.91
N GLY A 22 18.20 34.57 18.09
CA GLY A 22 19.58 34.14 18.29
C GLY A 22 19.93 33.21 17.14
N THR A 23 21.09 33.41 16.51
CA THR A 23 21.60 32.49 15.51
C THR A 23 21.84 31.17 16.20
N THR A 24 20.81 30.33 16.29
CA THR A 24 20.97 28.94 16.65
C THR A 24 21.80 28.37 15.51
N GLY A 25 23.08 28.15 15.79
CA GLY A 25 23.94 27.43 14.87
C GLY A 25 23.25 26.11 14.48
N PRO A 26 23.61 25.52 13.33
CA PRO A 26 23.02 24.26 12.91
C PRO A 26 23.04 23.28 14.08
N ALA A 27 21.86 22.85 14.54
CA ALA A 27 21.79 21.79 15.52
C ALA A 27 22.48 20.57 14.90
N ALA A 28 23.31 19.87 15.68
CA ALA A 28 23.88 18.61 15.22
C ALA A 28 22.73 17.75 14.72
N ALA A 29 22.86 17.27 13.47
CA ALA A 29 21.89 16.32 12.96
C ALA A 29 21.75 15.21 14.00
N GLY A 30 20.51 14.92 14.40
CA GLY A 30 20.25 13.78 15.26
C GLY A 30 20.84 12.51 14.64
N PRO A 31 20.97 11.43 15.42
CA PRO A 31 21.38 10.15 14.85
C PRO A 31 20.55 9.86 13.60
N PRO A 32 21.16 9.28 12.55
CA PRO A 32 20.43 8.95 11.33
C PRO A 32 19.19 8.12 11.69
N ALA A 33 18.12 8.27 10.91
CA ALA A 33 16.92 7.47 11.10
C ALA A 33 17.31 5.98 11.19
N SER A 34 17.21 5.42 12.40
CA SER A 34 17.51 4.02 12.65
C SER A 34 16.41 3.19 12.02
N GLY A 35 16.75 2.42 10.99
CA GLY A 35 15.78 1.65 10.19
C GLY A 35 16.06 1.65 8.69
N LEU A 36 16.97 2.51 8.21
CA LEU A 36 17.49 2.43 6.85
C LEU A 36 18.40 1.21 6.70
N ARG A 37 18.18 0.50 5.59
CA ARG A 37 18.77 -0.78 5.19
C ARG A 37 20.31 -0.79 5.37
N GLU A 38 20.86 -1.83 6.00
CA GLU A 38 22.32 -2.03 5.98
C GLU A 38 22.78 -2.13 4.52
N PRO A 39 23.83 -1.39 4.11
CA PRO A 39 24.40 -1.51 2.78
C PRO A 39 24.75 -2.98 2.49
N GLY A 40 24.11 -3.58 1.48
CA GLY A 40 24.29 -4.99 1.10
C GLY A 40 23.22 -5.96 1.58
N SER A 41 22.26 -5.55 2.43
CA SER A 41 21.11 -6.39 2.77
C SER A 41 20.05 -6.36 1.67
N VAL A 42 19.86 -7.49 0.97
CA VAL A 42 18.80 -7.66 -0.04
C VAL A 42 17.47 -7.94 0.67
N ALA A 43 16.97 -6.97 1.44
CA ALA A 43 15.65 -7.10 2.07
C ALA A 43 14.57 -6.87 1.00
N ALA A 44 13.91 -7.93 0.55
CA ALA A 44 12.73 -7.81 -0.31
C ALA A 44 11.47 -7.58 0.52
N TYR A 45 10.43 -7.03 -0.12
CA TYR A 45 9.14 -6.78 0.52
C TYR A 45 8.02 -7.32 -0.36
N ALA A 46 7.07 -8.01 0.27
CA ALA A 46 5.80 -8.36 -0.33
C ALA A 46 4.75 -7.34 0.09
N GLN A 47 3.98 -6.81 -0.85
CA GLN A 47 2.87 -5.91 -0.55
C GLN A 47 1.60 -6.72 -0.34
N LEU A 48 1.14 -6.81 0.91
CA LEU A 48 -0.06 -7.55 1.30
C LEU A 48 -1.20 -6.57 1.58
N TYR A 49 -2.42 -6.95 1.25
CA TYR A 49 -3.59 -6.12 1.51
C TYR A 49 -4.42 -6.75 2.64
N PHE A 50 -4.42 -6.10 3.80
CA PHE A 50 -5.22 -6.48 4.97
C PHE A 50 -6.39 -5.54 5.16
N VAL A 51 -7.36 -5.92 5.98
CA VAL A 51 -8.48 -5.04 6.36
C VAL A 51 -8.18 -4.40 7.71
N SER A 52 -8.43 -3.10 7.80
CA SER A 52 -8.42 -2.31 9.02
C SER A 52 -9.83 -1.79 9.32
N PRO A 53 -10.08 -1.16 10.47
CA PRO A 53 -11.36 -0.48 10.74
C PRO A 53 -11.75 0.59 9.72
N PHE A 54 -10.79 1.08 8.92
CA PHE A 54 -11.00 2.11 7.90
C PHE A 54 -11.04 1.55 6.47
N GLY A 55 -11.08 0.22 6.33
CA GLY A 55 -11.08 -0.48 5.05
C GLY A 55 -9.75 -1.15 4.72
N VAL A 56 -9.58 -1.50 3.45
CA VAL A 56 -8.41 -2.23 2.96
C VAL A 56 -7.16 -1.35 3.04
N GLN A 57 -6.08 -1.91 3.57
CA GLN A 57 -4.80 -1.24 3.76
C GLN A 57 -3.66 -2.11 3.23
N ALA A 58 -2.78 -1.49 2.47
CA ALA A 58 -1.57 -2.12 1.95
C ALA A 58 -0.47 -2.14 3.03
N VAL A 59 0.24 -3.26 3.16
CA VAL A 59 1.26 -3.51 4.18
C VAL A 59 2.48 -4.16 3.54
N ALA A 60 3.66 -3.56 3.75
CA ALA A 60 4.91 -4.12 3.30
C ALA A 60 5.45 -5.14 4.31
N ARG A 61 5.45 -6.42 3.95
CA ARG A 61 6.01 -7.51 4.76
C ARG A 61 7.40 -7.89 4.27
N ARG A 62 8.39 -7.93 5.17
CA ARG A 62 9.75 -8.37 4.84
C ARG A 62 9.74 -9.83 4.40
N VAL A 63 10.45 -10.11 3.33
CA VAL A 63 10.65 -11.45 2.75
C VAL A 63 12.10 -11.61 2.29
N SER A 64 12.55 -12.85 2.16
CA SER A 64 13.94 -13.17 1.76
C SER A 64 14.23 -12.90 0.28
N SER A 65 13.19 -12.88 -0.57
CA SER A 65 13.27 -12.63 -2.01
C SER A 65 11.99 -11.96 -2.49
N PRO A 66 11.98 -11.26 -3.65
CA PRO A 66 10.75 -10.76 -4.25
C PRO A 66 9.71 -11.88 -4.36
N ALA A 67 8.50 -11.61 -3.86
CA ALA A 67 7.44 -12.62 -3.80
C ALA A 67 6.60 -12.54 -5.08
N GLY A 68 6.54 -13.65 -5.83
CA GLY A 68 5.59 -13.80 -6.93
C GLY A 68 4.13 -13.93 -6.42
N PRO A 69 3.13 -13.90 -7.33
CA PRO A 69 1.72 -13.86 -6.95
C PRO A 69 1.30 -14.97 -5.99
N GLN A 70 1.72 -16.22 -6.25
CA GLN A 70 1.35 -17.33 -5.38
C GLN A 70 1.91 -17.19 -3.96
N GLN A 71 3.17 -16.76 -3.84
CA GLN A 71 3.82 -16.59 -2.55
C GLN A 71 3.24 -15.39 -1.78
N ALA A 72 2.85 -14.33 -2.47
CA ALA A 72 2.14 -13.20 -1.87
C ALA A 72 0.76 -13.64 -1.34
N LEU A 73 0.01 -14.46 -2.09
CA LEU A 73 -1.24 -15.04 -1.60
C LEU A 73 -1.01 -15.93 -0.38
N ASP A 74 0.05 -16.74 -0.34
CA ASP A 74 0.35 -17.57 0.83
C ASP A 74 0.60 -16.74 2.08
N LEU A 75 1.32 -15.63 1.94
CA LEU A 75 1.55 -14.70 3.06
C LEU A 75 0.26 -14.03 3.52
N LEU A 76 -0.65 -13.69 2.60
CA LEU A 76 -1.97 -13.16 2.94
C LEU A 76 -2.84 -14.20 3.67
N LEU A 77 -2.85 -15.44 3.17
CA LEU A 77 -3.64 -16.54 3.73
C LEU A 77 -3.10 -17.02 5.09
N ALA A 78 -1.80 -16.88 5.33
CA ALA A 78 -1.21 -17.05 6.66
C ALA A 78 -1.71 -15.99 7.67
N GLY A 79 -2.32 -14.92 7.17
CA GLY A 79 -2.90 -13.86 7.98
C GLY A 79 -1.87 -12.81 8.44
N PRO A 80 -2.34 -11.81 9.20
CA PRO A 80 -1.47 -10.78 9.78
C PRO A 80 -0.57 -11.35 10.89
N ASP A 81 0.65 -10.84 10.97
CA ASP A 81 1.59 -11.15 12.05
C ASP A 81 1.21 -10.48 13.38
N ALA A 82 2.00 -10.65 14.43
CA ALA A 82 1.69 -10.11 15.75
C ALA A 82 1.66 -8.57 15.78
N ALA A 83 2.56 -7.90 15.06
CA ALA A 83 2.63 -6.44 15.02
C ALA A 83 1.50 -5.86 14.16
N GLU A 84 1.17 -6.52 13.05
CA GLU A 84 0.05 -6.18 12.18
C GLU A 84 -1.29 -6.37 12.91
N ARG A 85 -1.46 -7.47 13.66
CA ARG A 85 -2.64 -7.69 14.51
C ARG A 85 -2.76 -6.67 15.63
N ALA A 86 -1.64 -6.27 16.25
CA ALA A 86 -1.64 -5.20 17.27
C ALA A 86 -2.10 -3.84 16.70
N ARG A 87 -2.01 -3.64 15.38
CA ARG A 87 -2.56 -2.48 14.66
C ARG A 87 -4.02 -2.65 14.23
N GLY A 88 -4.67 -3.74 14.62
CA GLY A 88 -6.06 -4.04 14.28
C GLY A 88 -6.27 -4.57 12.86
N LEU A 89 -5.21 -5.10 12.23
CA LEU A 89 -5.33 -5.69 10.89
C LEU A 89 -5.86 -7.11 10.93
N ILE A 90 -6.76 -7.42 10.00
CA ILE A 90 -7.38 -8.74 9.84
C ILE A 90 -7.35 -9.19 8.38
N THR A 91 -7.67 -10.47 8.16
CA THR A 91 -8.06 -10.98 6.85
C THR A 91 -9.56 -11.26 6.84
N GLU A 92 -10.23 -10.81 5.79
CA GLU A 92 -11.62 -11.16 5.46
C GLU A 92 -11.69 -12.24 4.37
N VAL A 93 -10.55 -12.80 3.95
CA VAL A 93 -10.55 -14.00 3.10
C VAL A 93 -11.10 -15.16 3.93
N PRO A 94 -12.28 -15.70 3.60
CA PRO A 94 -12.88 -16.74 4.40
C PRO A 94 -12.11 -18.07 4.27
N PRO A 95 -12.25 -18.96 5.26
CA PRO A 95 -11.92 -20.36 5.07
C PRO A 95 -12.68 -20.92 3.87
N MET A 96 -11.97 -21.60 2.97
CA MET A 96 -12.53 -22.18 1.76
C MET A 96 -12.19 -23.68 1.69
N PRO A 97 -13.00 -24.52 1.02
CA PRO A 97 -12.75 -25.95 0.84
C PRO A 97 -11.52 -26.26 -0.05
N GLY A 98 -10.79 -25.25 -0.49
CA GLY A 98 -9.55 -25.35 -1.25
C GLY A 98 -8.72 -24.08 -1.08
N ARG A 99 -7.55 -24.05 -1.72
CA ARG A 99 -6.63 -22.91 -1.67
C ARG A 99 -6.70 -22.08 -2.97
N PRO A 100 -6.88 -20.75 -2.90
CA PRO A 100 -6.69 -19.87 -4.04
C PRO A 100 -5.30 -20.02 -4.66
N THR A 101 -5.22 -20.09 -5.97
CA THR A 101 -3.93 -20.14 -6.68
C THR A 101 -3.76 -18.93 -7.58
N ALA A 102 -2.51 -18.51 -7.79
CA ALA A 102 -2.19 -17.38 -8.67
C ALA A 102 -0.97 -17.70 -9.53
N THR A 103 -1.12 -17.52 -10.84
CA THR A 103 -0.05 -17.71 -11.82
C THR A 103 0.29 -16.40 -12.50
N ALA A 104 1.57 -16.07 -12.55
CA ALA A 104 2.04 -14.85 -13.21
C ALA A 104 2.11 -15.05 -14.73
N GLY A 105 1.56 -14.08 -15.47
CA GLY A 105 1.79 -13.87 -16.89
C GLY A 105 2.53 -12.55 -17.13
N SER A 106 2.84 -12.25 -18.39
CA SER A 106 3.47 -10.96 -18.74
C SER A 106 2.46 -9.81 -18.58
N GLY A 107 2.60 -9.03 -17.51
CA GLY A 107 1.75 -7.90 -17.17
C GLY A 107 0.37 -8.27 -16.64
N ALA A 108 0.17 -9.53 -16.25
CA ALA A 108 -1.11 -10.06 -15.80
C ALA A 108 -0.93 -11.17 -14.76
N VAL A 109 -1.98 -11.46 -14.00
CA VAL A 109 -2.06 -12.58 -13.07
C VAL A 109 -3.37 -13.34 -13.31
N ASP A 110 -3.27 -14.65 -13.46
CA ASP A 110 -4.43 -15.54 -13.45
C ASP A 110 -4.67 -16.03 -12.02
N LEU A 111 -5.76 -15.55 -11.40
CA LEU A 111 -6.19 -15.84 -10.04
C LEU A 111 -7.33 -16.87 -10.07
N TYR A 112 -7.11 -18.04 -9.50
CA TYR A 112 -8.11 -19.11 -9.42
C TYR A 112 -8.68 -19.21 -8.01
N LEU A 113 -9.99 -19.05 -7.90
CA LEU A 113 -10.73 -19.15 -6.65
C LEU A 113 -11.39 -20.53 -6.55
N PRO A 114 -11.20 -21.26 -5.44
CA PRO A 114 -11.73 -22.60 -5.25
C PRO A 114 -13.25 -22.61 -4.98
N VAL A 115 -13.84 -21.45 -4.77
CA VAL A 115 -15.28 -21.23 -4.65
C VAL A 115 -15.66 -19.95 -5.39
N PRO A 116 -16.92 -19.84 -5.85
CA PRO A 116 -17.42 -18.58 -6.37
C PRO A 116 -17.37 -17.46 -5.33
N VAL A 117 -17.09 -16.22 -5.77
CA VAL A 117 -17.08 -15.01 -4.94
C VAL A 117 -18.41 -14.83 -4.22
N ALA A 118 -19.53 -15.10 -4.90
CA ALA A 118 -20.86 -15.05 -4.30
C ALA A 118 -21.06 -16.00 -3.10
N LYS A 119 -20.18 -17.00 -2.92
CA LYS A 119 -20.17 -17.94 -1.80
C LYS A 119 -19.06 -17.64 -0.78
N MET A 120 -18.23 -16.64 -1.01
CA MET A 120 -17.23 -16.18 -0.04
C MET A 120 -17.92 -15.39 1.06
N ASN A 121 -18.25 -16.06 2.16
CA ASN A 121 -18.88 -15.44 3.32
C ASN A 121 -17.85 -14.63 4.12
N GLY A 122 -17.91 -13.30 4.06
CA GLY A 122 -16.99 -12.36 4.72
C GLY A 122 -17.41 -10.95 4.31
N GLY A 123 -16.94 -9.89 4.97
CA GLY A 123 -17.42 -8.50 4.82
C GLY A 123 -17.29 -7.85 3.42
N GLY A 124 -17.10 -8.65 2.37
CA GLY A 124 -17.00 -8.24 0.96
C GLY A 124 -15.58 -7.92 0.52
N LEU A 125 -14.61 -7.80 1.46
CA LEU A 125 -13.26 -7.34 1.14
C LEU A 125 -12.27 -8.46 0.85
N GLY A 126 -12.61 -9.73 1.12
CA GLY A 126 -11.71 -10.87 0.88
C GLY A 126 -11.23 -10.96 -0.57
N VAL A 127 -12.11 -10.71 -1.55
CA VAL A 127 -11.70 -10.66 -2.97
C VAL A 127 -10.76 -9.50 -3.25
N THR A 128 -11.04 -8.31 -2.68
CA THR A 128 -10.14 -7.15 -2.81
C THR A 128 -8.75 -7.46 -2.28
N GLN A 129 -8.66 -8.13 -1.12
CA GLN A 129 -7.38 -8.55 -0.56
C GLN A 129 -6.62 -9.52 -1.48
N LEU A 130 -7.30 -10.53 -2.02
CA LEU A 130 -6.72 -11.50 -2.96
C LEU A 130 -6.21 -10.81 -4.24
N VAL A 131 -7.07 -10.00 -4.88
CA VAL A 131 -6.76 -9.30 -6.14
C VAL A 131 -5.61 -8.32 -5.95
N CYS A 132 -5.69 -7.44 -4.95
CA CYS A 132 -4.67 -6.41 -4.75
C CYS A 132 -3.33 -6.98 -4.30
N THR A 133 -3.33 -8.03 -3.48
CA THR A 133 -2.09 -8.73 -3.09
C THR A 133 -1.45 -9.40 -4.31
N ALA A 134 -2.24 -10.07 -5.16
CA ALA A 134 -1.73 -10.70 -6.36
C ALA A 134 -1.18 -9.68 -7.38
N ALA A 135 -1.87 -8.55 -7.58
CA ALA A 135 -1.47 -7.49 -8.52
C ALA A 135 -0.20 -6.73 -8.09
N ASN A 136 0.08 -6.65 -6.79
CA ASN A 136 1.28 -5.97 -6.25
C ASN A 136 2.43 -6.94 -5.93
N ALA A 137 2.31 -8.20 -6.35
CA ALA A 137 3.41 -9.15 -6.30
C ALA A 137 4.42 -8.89 -7.44
N GLU A 138 5.52 -9.64 -7.46
CA GLU A 138 6.47 -9.63 -8.56
C GLU A 138 5.84 -10.26 -9.82
N VAL A 139 5.47 -9.42 -10.79
CA VAL A 139 4.81 -9.84 -12.04
C VAL A 139 5.73 -9.53 -13.22
N PRO A 140 6.04 -10.52 -14.09
CA PRO A 140 6.82 -10.30 -15.30
C PRO A 140 6.21 -9.25 -16.23
N GLY A 141 7.00 -8.62 -17.09
CA GLY A 141 6.52 -7.67 -18.11
C GLY A 141 6.55 -6.18 -17.69
N GLY A 142 7.11 -5.87 -16.52
CA GLY A 142 7.49 -4.50 -16.13
C GLY A 142 6.34 -3.51 -15.93
N ARG A 143 5.10 -4.00 -15.87
CA ARG A 143 3.94 -3.16 -15.57
C ARG A 143 3.97 -2.73 -14.11
N GLN A 144 3.61 -1.48 -13.85
CA GLN A 144 3.35 -1.03 -12.49
C GLN A 144 2.09 -1.73 -11.94
N PRO A 145 1.97 -1.97 -10.63
CA PRO A 145 0.84 -2.71 -10.05
C PRO A 145 -0.55 -2.22 -10.49
N PRO A 146 -0.83 -0.90 -10.62
CA PRO A 146 -2.13 -0.41 -11.11
C PRO A 146 -2.47 -0.77 -12.57
N ALA A 147 -1.49 -1.20 -13.35
CA ALA A 147 -1.63 -1.63 -14.74
C ALA A 147 -1.58 -3.16 -14.91
N VAL A 148 -1.41 -3.92 -13.82
CA VAL A 148 -1.44 -5.39 -13.86
C VAL A 148 -2.89 -5.86 -13.94
N ASP A 149 -3.20 -6.61 -15.01
CA ASP A 149 -4.51 -7.22 -15.19
C ASP A 149 -4.63 -8.48 -14.32
N VAL A 150 -5.60 -8.54 -13.42
CA VAL A 150 -5.93 -9.76 -12.67
C VAL A 150 -7.14 -10.41 -13.32
N ARG A 151 -6.94 -11.59 -13.90
CA ARG A 151 -7.97 -12.41 -14.53
C ARG A 151 -8.46 -13.41 -13.51
N VAL A 152 -9.70 -13.26 -13.08
CA VAL A 152 -10.24 -14.10 -12.00
C VAL A 152 -11.07 -15.23 -12.60
N HIS A 153 -10.75 -16.44 -12.15
CA HIS A 153 -11.39 -17.70 -12.51
C HIS A 153 -12.07 -18.26 -11.26
N GLU A 154 -13.35 -18.58 -11.34
CA GLU A 154 -14.13 -19.10 -10.21
C GLU A 154 -14.51 -20.56 -10.44
N ALA A 155 -14.27 -21.42 -9.45
CA ALA A 155 -14.62 -22.83 -9.55
C ALA A 155 -16.12 -23.03 -9.79
N GLY A 156 -16.47 -23.72 -10.88
CA GLY A 156 -17.86 -24.02 -11.23
C GLY A 156 -18.63 -22.84 -11.84
N THR A 157 -17.98 -21.69 -12.06
CA THR A 157 -18.57 -20.53 -12.75
C THR A 157 -17.94 -20.38 -14.14
N PRO A 158 -18.72 -20.47 -15.22
CA PRO A 158 -18.21 -20.20 -16.56
C PRO A 158 -17.81 -18.73 -16.73
N GLY A 159 -16.71 -18.51 -17.45
CA GLY A 159 -16.23 -17.16 -17.78
C GLY A 159 -15.04 -16.70 -16.93
N ILE A 160 -14.45 -15.60 -17.36
CA ILE A 160 -13.32 -14.93 -16.71
C ILE A 160 -13.68 -13.46 -16.66
N TRP A 161 -13.49 -12.82 -15.52
CA TRP A 161 -13.61 -11.38 -15.40
C TRP A 161 -12.25 -10.77 -15.06
N THR A 162 -11.95 -9.63 -15.67
CA THR A 162 -10.66 -8.96 -15.54
C THR A 162 -10.82 -7.68 -14.74
N VAL A 163 -9.96 -7.51 -13.74
CA VAL A 163 -9.93 -6.34 -12.88
C VAL A 163 -8.50 -5.84 -12.69
N ARG A 164 -8.37 -4.61 -12.19
CA ARG A 164 -7.11 -4.03 -11.73
C ARG A 164 -7.26 -3.55 -10.29
N CYS A 165 -6.17 -3.62 -9.54
CA CYS A 165 -6.09 -2.94 -8.24
C CYS A 165 -5.46 -1.57 -8.43
N ASN A 166 -6.19 -0.49 -8.18
CA ASN A 166 -5.61 0.84 -8.30
C ASN A 166 -4.68 1.18 -7.12
N ALA A 167 -3.99 2.31 -7.19
CA ALA A 167 -3.05 2.75 -6.15
C ALA A 167 -3.70 2.96 -4.76
N ALA A 168 -5.02 3.14 -4.70
CA ALA A 168 -5.77 3.29 -3.45
C ALA A 168 -6.21 1.93 -2.85
N GLY A 169 -5.90 0.80 -3.50
CA GLY A 169 -6.32 -0.52 -3.06
C GLY A 169 -7.75 -0.89 -3.44
N ASN A 170 -8.34 -0.21 -4.44
CA ASN A 170 -9.68 -0.52 -4.93
C ASN A 170 -9.61 -1.40 -6.18
N VAL A 171 -10.50 -2.40 -6.25
CA VAL A 171 -10.66 -3.27 -7.42
C VAL A 171 -11.58 -2.60 -8.43
N LEU A 172 -11.10 -2.42 -9.65
CA LEU A 172 -11.82 -1.80 -10.75
C LEU A 172 -11.96 -2.80 -11.91
N PRO A 173 -13.14 -2.93 -12.54
CA PRO A 173 -13.28 -3.73 -13.76
C PRO A 173 -12.42 -3.14 -14.88
N VAL A 174 -11.80 -4.01 -15.67
CA VAL A 174 -11.22 -3.64 -16.95
C VAL A 174 -12.30 -3.83 -18.01
N PRO A 175 -12.74 -2.77 -18.72
CA PRO A 175 -13.73 -2.90 -19.78
C PRO A 175 -13.25 -3.89 -20.84
N ASN A 176 -14.15 -4.74 -21.35
CA ASN A 176 -13.79 -5.59 -22.47
C ASN A 176 -13.50 -4.71 -23.70
N PRO A 177 -12.55 -5.08 -24.56
CA PRO A 177 -12.28 -4.32 -25.79
C PRO A 177 -13.53 -4.16 -26.68
N SER A 178 -14.47 -5.11 -26.61
CA SER A 178 -15.74 -5.10 -27.33
C SER A 178 -16.79 -4.14 -26.75
N GLU A 179 -16.60 -3.61 -25.54
CA GLU A 179 -17.49 -2.64 -24.89
C GLU A 179 -16.94 -1.20 -24.96
N ALA A 180 -15.68 -1.03 -25.37
CA ALA A 180 -15.09 0.25 -25.72
C ALA A 180 -15.50 0.60 -27.17
N GLY A 181 -16.72 1.11 -27.34
CA GLY A 181 -17.21 1.63 -28.63
C GLY A 181 -16.35 2.80 -29.15
N PRO A 182 -16.42 3.09 -30.47
CA PRO A 182 -15.62 4.12 -31.14
C PRO A 182 -15.89 5.55 -30.63
#